data_AF-A0A8D8GJW2-F1
#
_entry.id   AF-A0A8D8GJW2-F1
#
_cell.length_a   1.000
_cell.length_b   1.000
_cell.length_c   1.000
_cell.angle_alpha   90.00
_cell.angle_beta   90.00
_cell.angle_gamma   90.00
#
_symmetry.space_group_name_H-M   'P 1'
#
loop_
_entity.id
_entity.type
_entity.pdbx_description
1 polymer ?
#
loop_
_entity_poly.entity_id
_entity_poly.type
_entity_poly.pdbx_seq_one_letter_code
_entity_poly.pdbx_strand_id
1 'polypeptide(L)'
;MASAQRAFASKLTKHNSSDIRKNVANYQLLSKSDSSSVCSSSISLCELVEPIDYEEFLTQHSGLLVRDPLRSILDFPANDVQMRVVPRKIRTITHVVPSEELGELPLHVQHCVDCFTRPWKVVEFSQRSYSSSCSGARERADKGA
;
A
#
# COMPACT_ATOMS: atom_id res chain seq x y z
N MET A 1 -7.28 -54.92 21.20
CA MET A 1 -7.04 -53.78 20.28
C MET A 1 -7.29 -52.50 21.03
N ALA A 2 -6.24 -51.77 21.40
CA ALA A 2 -6.34 -50.54 22.18
C ALA A 2 -6.62 -49.35 21.26
N SER A 3 -7.73 -48.66 21.48
CA SER A 3 -8.08 -47.42 20.78
C SER A 3 -7.16 -46.29 21.26
N ALA A 4 -6.17 -45.94 20.44
CA ALA A 4 -5.25 -44.83 20.70
C ALA A 4 -5.96 -43.48 20.49
N GLN A 5 -6.70 -43.03 21.49
CA GLN A 5 -7.27 -41.69 21.51
C GLN A 5 -6.25 -40.73 22.14
N ARG A 6 -5.74 -39.78 21.34
CA ARG A 6 -4.76 -38.78 21.80
C ARG A 6 -5.41 -37.86 22.84
N ALA A 7 -4.72 -37.65 23.97
CA ALA A 7 -5.21 -36.93 25.16
C ALA A 7 -5.76 -35.51 24.92
N PHE A 8 -5.48 -34.89 23.76
CA PHE A 8 -5.91 -33.53 23.44
C PHE A 8 -7.25 -33.44 22.70
N ALA A 9 -7.88 -34.56 22.37
CA ALA A 9 -9.19 -34.59 21.71
C ALA A 9 -10.34 -34.73 22.73
N SER A 10 -10.35 -33.91 23.78
CA SER A 10 -11.55 -33.71 24.60
C SER A 10 -12.55 -32.86 23.82
N LYS A 11 -13.79 -33.31 23.66
CA LYS A 11 -14.89 -32.51 23.08
C LYS A 11 -15.13 -31.28 23.95
N LEU A 12 -14.53 -30.15 23.60
CA LEU A 12 -14.76 -28.88 24.27
C LEU A 12 -16.07 -28.27 23.76
N THR A 13 -17.06 -28.20 24.65
CA THR A 13 -18.25 -27.34 24.62
C THR A 13 -19.28 -27.60 23.49
N LYS A 14 -20.57 -27.74 23.88
CA LYS A 14 -21.69 -27.94 22.93
C LYS A 14 -22.06 -26.69 22.11
N HIS A 15 -21.48 -25.55 22.44
CA HIS A 15 -21.80 -24.31 21.74
C HIS A 15 -21.00 -24.22 20.45
N ASN A 16 -21.71 -24.01 19.34
CA ASN A 16 -21.07 -23.67 18.08
C ASN A 16 -20.23 -22.41 18.28
N SER A 17 -18.98 -22.43 17.83
CA SER A 17 -18.07 -21.28 17.99
C SER A 17 -18.65 -20.00 17.38
N SER A 18 -19.56 -20.09 16.41
CA SER A 18 -20.30 -18.93 15.90
C SER A 18 -21.16 -18.24 16.96
N ASP A 19 -21.77 -19.00 17.86
CA ASP A 19 -22.70 -18.47 18.86
C ASP A 19 -21.94 -17.81 20.02
N ILE A 20 -20.76 -18.35 20.37
CA ILE A 20 -19.84 -17.75 21.34
C ILE A 20 -19.36 -16.38 20.83
N ARG A 21 -18.99 -16.27 19.54
CA ARG A 21 -18.56 -15.01 18.93
C ARG A 21 -19.66 -13.95 18.93
N LYS A 22 -20.91 -14.33 18.65
CA LYS A 22 -22.07 -13.40 18.69
C LYS A 22 -22.32 -12.87 20.11
N ASN A 23 -22.20 -13.72 21.12
CA ASN A 23 -22.40 -13.33 22.51
C ASN A 23 -21.35 -12.30 22.97
N VAL A 24 -20.06 -12.51 22.64
CA VAL A 24 -18.97 -11.58 22.98
C VAL A 24 -19.14 -10.21 22.31
N ALA A 25 -19.57 -10.17 21.05
CA ALA A 25 -19.87 -8.91 20.36
C ALA A 25 -21.02 -8.14 21.03
N ASN A 26 -22.06 -8.84 21.52
CA ASN A 26 -23.17 -8.23 22.25
C ASN A 26 -22.77 -7.69 23.64
N TYR A 27 -21.78 -8.28 24.32
CA TYR A 27 -21.28 -7.75 25.60
C TYR A 27 -20.49 -6.45 25.45
N GLN A 28 -19.73 -6.30 24.35
CA GLN A 28 -19.02 -5.05 24.06
C GLN A 28 -19.97 -3.87 23.77
N LEU A 29 -21.19 -4.15 23.31
CA LEU A 29 -22.24 -3.14 23.13
C LEU A 29 -22.83 -2.62 24.45
N LEU A 30 -22.88 -3.45 25.50
CA LEU A 30 -23.45 -3.07 26.80
C LEU A 30 -22.42 -2.40 27.73
N SER A 31 -21.14 -2.66 27.52
CA SER A 31 -20.03 -2.03 28.25
C SER A 31 -19.61 -0.69 27.62
N LYS A 32 -20.56 0.24 27.45
CA LYS A 32 -20.22 1.67 27.32
C LYS A 32 -20.22 2.30 28.70
N SER A 33 -19.11 2.16 29.41
CA SER A 33 -18.72 3.05 30.49
C SER A 33 -17.27 3.44 30.25
N ASP A 34 -17.09 4.70 29.86
CA ASP A 34 -15.90 5.53 30.06
C ASP A 34 -14.56 5.01 29.52
N SER A 35 -14.36 5.12 28.21
CA SER A 35 -13.01 5.25 27.64
C SER A 35 -13.07 5.92 26.28
N SER A 36 -12.45 7.09 26.20
CA SER A 36 -12.17 7.93 25.03
C SER A 36 -12.03 7.19 23.70
N SER A 37 -13.13 7.12 22.94
CA SER A 37 -13.13 6.78 21.52
C SER A 37 -13.85 7.88 20.78
N VAL A 38 -13.15 8.50 19.84
CA VAL A 38 -13.55 9.67 19.03
C VAL A 38 -14.71 9.39 18.04
N CYS A 39 -15.49 8.35 18.26
CA CYS A 39 -16.62 7.98 17.43
C CYS A 39 -17.88 7.87 18.29
N SER A 40 -18.37 9.01 18.80
CA SER A 40 -19.72 9.16 19.34
C SER A 40 -20.75 9.32 18.22
N SER A 41 -20.65 8.50 17.17
CA SER A 41 -21.67 8.42 16.14
C SER A 41 -22.69 7.40 16.61
N SER A 42 -23.97 7.76 16.61
CA SER A 42 -25.13 6.91 16.87
C SER A 42 -25.33 5.79 15.82
N ILE A 43 -24.25 5.37 15.15
CA ILE A 43 -24.27 4.42 14.06
C ILE A 43 -24.25 3.03 14.69
N SER A 44 -25.32 2.28 14.45
CA SER A 44 -25.37 0.86 14.77
C SER A 44 -24.19 0.17 14.06
N LEU A 45 -23.30 -0.48 14.82
CA LEU A 45 -22.16 -1.23 14.26
C LEU A 45 -22.60 -2.45 13.42
N CYS A 46 -23.92 -2.68 13.29
CA CYS A 46 -24.53 -3.71 12.45
C CYS A 46 -25.26 -3.14 11.22
N GLU A 47 -25.33 -1.82 11.05
CA GLU A 47 -25.95 -1.21 9.88
C GLU A 47 -24.91 -1.12 8.76
N LEU A 48 -25.16 -1.85 7.67
CA LEU A 48 -24.32 -1.82 6.48
C LEU A 48 -24.55 -0.49 5.75
N VAL A 49 -23.77 0.52 6.08
CA VAL A 49 -23.76 1.80 5.37
C VAL A 49 -22.83 1.67 4.17
N GLU A 50 -23.35 1.93 2.98
CA GLU A 50 -22.54 2.02 1.76
C GLU A 50 -21.56 3.20 1.89
N PRO A 51 -20.26 3.01 1.63
CA PRO A 51 -19.31 4.11 1.67
C PRO A 51 -19.71 5.17 0.64
N ILE A 52 -19.55 6.44 1.02
CA ILE A 52 -19.80 7.57 0.13
C ILE A 52 -18.97 7.46 -1.15
N ASP A 53 -19.59 7.70 -2.30
CA ASP A 53 -18.87 7.88 -3.56
C ASP A 53 -18.20 9.26 -3.54
N TYR A 54 -16.91 9.26 -3.20
CA TYR A 54 -16.12 10.49 -3.13
C TYR A 54 -16.00 11.18 -4.48
N GLU A 55 -15.95 10.44 -5.59
CA GLU A 55 -15.79 11.03 -6.92
C GLU A 55 -17.06 11.80 -7.33
N GLU A 56 -18.23 11.21 -7.08
CA GLU A 56 -19.52 11.86 -7.31
C GLU A 56 -19.70 13.07 -6.38
N PHE A 57 -19.42 12.91 -5.08
CA PHE A 57 -19.56 13.98 -4.09
C PHE A 57 -18.70 15.20 -4.45
N LEU A 58 -17.43 15.00 -4.82
CA LEU A 58 -16.52 16.09 -5.21
C LEU A 58 -17.01 16.79 -6.48
N THR A 59 -17.58 16.05 -7.43
CA THR A 59 -18.15 16.60 -8.67
C THR A 59 -19.32 17.53 -8.37
N GLN A 60 -20.26 17.09 -7.52
CA GLN A 60 -21.43 17.86 -7.11
C GLN A 60 -21.07 19.11 -6.28
N HIS A 61 -19.95 19.06 -5.52
CA HIS A 61 -19.53 20.12 -4.59
C HIS A 61 -18.28 20.89 -5.06
N SER A 62 -17.97 20.87 -6.35
CA SER A 62 -16.76 21.51 -6.92
C SER A 62 -16.58 22.99 -6.52
N GLY A 63 -17.67 23.74 -6.40
CA GLY A 63 -17.65 25.15 -5.98
C GLY A 63 -17.17 25.38 -4.54
N LEU A 64 -17.40 24.42 -3.63
CA LEU A 64 -16.90 24.48 -2.26
C LEU A 64 -15.38 24.28 -2.24
N LEU A 65 -14.87 23.33 -3.04
CA LEU A 65 -13.43 23.05 -3.15
C LEU A 65 -12.64 24.22 -3.72
N VAL A 66 -13.23 24.98 -4.66
CA VAL A 66 -12.56 26.15 -5.27
C VAL A 66 -12.47 27.31 -4.28
N ARG A 67 -13.44 27.42 -3.36
CA ARG A 67 -13.50 28.49 -2.35
C ARG A 67 -12.79 28.15 -1.05
N ASP A 68 -12.28 26.93 -0.91
CA ASP A 68 -11.57 26.48 0.28
C ASP A 68 -10.22 27.24 0.43
N PRO A 69 -10.02 28.02 1.51
CA PRO A 69 -8.76 28.71 1.78
C PRO A 69 -7.55 27.78 1.87
N LEU A 70 -7.74 26.50 2.23
CA LEU A 70 -6.69 25.50 2.39
C LEU A 70 -6.52 24.60 1.16
N ARG A 71 -7.23 24.87 0.06
CA ARG A 71 -7.13 24.09 -1.19
C ARG A 71 -5.69 23.86 -1.63
N SER A 72 -4.85 24.88 -1.51
CA SER A 72 -3.43 24.83 -1.90
C SER A 72 -2.60 23.77 -1.18
N ILE A 73 -3.04 23.28 -0.01
CA ILE A 73 -2.38 22.18 0.72
C ILE A 73 -2.67 20.83 0.06
N LEU A 74 -3.80 20.71 -0.65
CA LEU A 74 -4.20 19.51 -1.38
C LEU A 74 -3.57 19.45 -2.77
N ASP A 75 -3.16 20.59 -3.32
CA ASP A 75 -2.54 20.69 -4.63
C ASP A 75 -1.07 20.22 -4.57
N PHE A 76 -0.68 19.37 -5.53
CA PHE A 76 0.74 19.04 -5.69
C PHE A 76 1.52 20.28 -6.14
N PRO A 77 2.72 20.52 -5.58
CA PRO A 77 3.53 21.65 -5.97
C PRO A 77 3.93 21.56 -7.46
N ALA A 78 3.94 22.71 -8.13
CA ALA A 78 4.51 22.79 -9.48
C ALA A 78 5.98 22.33 -9.45
N ASN A 79 6.36 21.43 -10.35
CA ASN A 79 7.69 20.82 -10.44
C ASN A 79 8.09 19.94 -9.25
N ASP A 80 7.16 19.42 -8.45
CA ASP A 80 7.53 18.48 -7.39
C ASP A 80 8.11 17.18 -7.98
N VAL A 81 7.56 16.74 -9.11
CA VAL A 81 7.97 15.50 -9.77
C VAL A 81 9.12 15.76 -10.75
N GLN A 82 10.25 15.07 -10.53
CA GLN A 82 11.39 15.08 -11.44
C GLN A 82 11.73 13.65 -11.88
N MET A 83 12.08 13.45 -13.15
CA MET A 83 12.56 12.18 -13.66
C MET A 83 14.08 12.21 -13.80
N ARG A 84 14.76 11.30 -13.11
CA ARG A 84 16.20 11.08 -13.27
C ARG A 84 16.49 9.76 -13.95
N VAL A 85 17.52 9.75 -14.78
CA VAL A 85 18.06 8.53 -15.39
C VAL A 85 19.30 8.12 -14.60
N VAL A 86 19.26 6.92 -14.03
CA VAL A 86 20.32 6.37 -13.18
C VAL A 86 20.89 5.12 -13.84
N PRO A 87 22.22 4.98 -13.98
CA PRO A 87 22.82 3.78 -14.55
C PRO A 87 22.44 2.54 -13.73
N ARG A 88 22.30 1.39 -14.41
CA ARG A 88 22.05 0.13 -13.71
C ARG A 88 23.31 -0.33 -12.99
N LYS A 89 23.19 -0.65 -11.71
CA LYS A 89 24.26 -1.32 -10.98
C LYS A 89 24.42 -2.74 -11.53
N ILE A 90 25.56 -3.00 -12.15
CA ILE A 90 25.96 -4.33 -12.64
C ILE A 90 27.14 -4.85 -11.82
N ARG A 91 27.27 -6.18 -11.75
CA ARG A 91 28.41 -6.85 -11.09
C ARG A 91 29.60 -7.06 -12.03
N THR A 92 29.34 -7.01 -13.33
CA THR A 92 30.32 -7.16 -14.41
C THR A 92 30.89 -5.81 -14.82
N ILE A 93 32.00 -5.81 -15.56
CA ILE A 93 32.62 -4.58 -16.09
C ILE A 93 31.69 -3.91 -17.12
N THR A 94 31.03 -4.71 -17.96
CA THR A 94 30.08 -4.27 -18.98
C THR A 94 28.85 -5.19 -19.00
N HIS A 95 27.78 -4.77 -19.68
CA HIS A 95 26.62 -5.61 -19.89
C HIS A 95 26.98 -6.83 -20.75
N VAL A 96 26.53 -8.01 -20.33
CA VAL A 96 26.65 -9.24 -21.12
C VAL A 96 25.51 -9.24 -22.13
N VAL A 97 25.85 -9.05 -23.41
CA VAL A 97 24.93 -9.07 -24.54
C VAL A 97 25.37 -10.15 -25.54
N PRO A 98 24.47 -10.63 -26.42
CA PRO A 98 24.84 -11.57 -27.48
C PRO A 98 25.97 -11.01 -28.36
N SER A 99 26.82 -11.90 -28.87
CA SER A 99 27.91 -11.53 -29.79
C SER A 99 27.42 -11.20 -31.20
N GLU A 100 26.25 -11.73 -31.57
CA GLU A 100 25.59 -11.48 -32.85
C GLU A 100 25.06 -10.05 -32.92
N GLU A 101 24.93 -9.50 -34.13
CA GLU A 101 24.38 -8.16 -34.30
C GLU A 101 22.90 -8.13 -33.88
N LEU A 102 22.54 -7.16 -33.04
CA LEU A 102 21.18 -7.05 -32.51
C LEU A 102 20.10 -7.01 -33.61
N GLY A 103 20.40 -6.41 -34.76
CA GLY A 103 19.47 -6.31 -35.89
C GLY A 103 19.10 -7.64 -36.53
N GLU A 104 19.95 -8.66 -36.42
CA GLU A 104 19.73 -9.99 -36.99
C GLU A 104 18.97 -10.92 -36.04
N LEU A 105 18.98 -10.59 -34.74
CA LEU A 105 18.29 -11.35 -33.71
C LEU A 105 16.77 -11.17 -33.79
N PRO A 106 15.98 -12.17 -33.34
CA PRO A 106 14.54 -12.03 -33.22
C PRO A 106 14.15 -10.80 -32.38
N LEU A 107 13.07 -10.12 -32.78
CA LEU A 107 12.60 -8.88 -32.12
C LEU A 107 12.44 -9.00 -30.60
N HIS A 108 12.00 -10.17 -30.11
CA HIS A 108 11.87 -10.40 -28.66
C HIS A 108 13.23 -10.38 -27.95
N VAL A 109 14.30 -10.90 -28.57
CA VAL A 109 15.66 -10.86 -28.03
C VAL A 109 16.17 -9.42 -28.00
N GLN A 110 15.92 -8.65 -29.06
CA GLN A 110 16.28 -7.23 -29.12
C GLN A 110 15.64 -6.45 -27.96
N HIS A 111 14.34 -6.63 -27.75
CA HIS A 111 13.63 -6.00 -26.63
C HIS A 111 14.12 -6.48 -25.27
N CYS A 112 14.47 -7.77 -25.12
CA CYS A 112 15.08 -8.27 -23.89
C CYS A 112 16.40 -7.56 -23.63
N VAL A 113 17.30 -7.49 -24.62
CA VAL A 113 18.59 -6.81 -24.47
C VAL A 113 18.40 -5.34 -24.10
N ASP A 114 17.52 -4.61 -24.79
CA ASP A 114 17.19 -3.22 -24.42
C ASP A 114 16.66 -3.16 -22.98
N CYS A 115 15.67 -3.98 -22.63
CA CYS A 115 15.09 -4.01 -21.30
C CYS A 115 16.10 -4.32 -20.19
N PHE A 116 17.11 -5.17 -20.44
CA PHE A 116 18.14 -5.57 -19.46
C PHE A 116 19.34 -4.62 -19.38
N THR A 117 19.60 -3.85 -20.44
CA THR A 117 20.73 -2.90 -20.50
C THR A 117 20.32 -1.44 -20.24
N ARG A 118 19.03 -1.11 -20.43
CA ARG A 118 18.52 0.24 -20.26
C ARG A 118 18.70 0.76 -18.83
N PRO A 119 19.13 2.03 -18.64
CA PRO A 119 19.23 2.64 -17.32
C PRO A 119 17.87 2.72 -16.62
N TRP A 120 17.91 2.85 -15.29
CA TRP A 120 16.70 3.08 -14.50
C TRP A 120 16.17 4.48 -14.74
N LYS A 121 14.85 4.60 -14.94
CA LYS A 121 14.15 5.89 -14.86
C LYS A 121 13.52 5.98 -13.48
N VAL A 122 14.06 6.85 -12.64
CA VAL A 122 13.64 7.03 -11.25
C VAL A 122 12.87 8.34 -11.15
N VAL A 123 11.69 8.28 -10.53
CA VAL A 123 10.91 9.46 -10.20
C VAL A 123 11.34 9.94 -8.81
N GLU A 124 11.75 11.19 -8.73
CA GLU A 124 12.13 11.88 -7.50
C GLU A 124 11.11 12.99 -7.22
N PHE A 125 10.78 13.16 -5.94
CA PHE A 125 9.88 14.21 -5.48
C PHE A 125 10.70 15.24 -4.72
N SER A 126 10.65 16.49 -5.15
CA SER A 126 11.47 17.59 -4.64
C SER A 126 11.19 17.85 -3.15
N GLN A 127 9.94 17.66 -2.72
CA GLN A 127 9.51 17.88 -1.34
C GLN A 127 9.51 16.60 -0.49
N ARG A 128 10.11 15.51 -0.98
CA ARG A 128 10.13 14.21 -0.28
C ARG A 128 10.75 14.27 1.12
N SER A 129 11.72 15.16 1.33
CA SER A 129 12.38 15.38 2.63
C SER A 129 11.43 15.89 3.71
N TYR A 130 10.35 16.57 3.34
CA TYR A 130 9.34 17.08 4.26
C TYR A 130 8.26 16.04 4.59
N SER A 131 8.28 14.86 3.96
CA SER A 131 7.32 13.79 4.23
C SER A 131 7.64 13.09 5.55
N SER A 132 6.68 13.10 6.48
CA SER A 132 6.75 12.39 7.76
C SER A 132 6.83 10.86 7.63
N SER A 133 6.54 10.32 6.44
CA SER A 133 6.64 8.89 6.12
C SER A 133 8.07 8.42 5.82
N CYS A 134 9.02 9.36 5.67
CA CYS A 134 10.40 9.10 5.24
C CYS A 134 11.41 9.12 6.39
N SER A 135 11.01 8.82 7.63
CA SER A 135 11.92 8.71 8.79
C SER A 135 12.94 7.57 8.70
N GLY A 136 12.89 6.79 7.63
CA GLY A 136 13.85 5.75 7.30
C GLY A 136 14.13 5.77 5.81
N ALA A 137 14.69 6.86 5.29
CA ALA A 137 15.37 6.80 4.01
C ALA A 137 16.44 5.69 4.14
N ARG A 138 16.17 4.50 3.59
CA ARG A 138 17.24 3.63 3.11
C ARG A 138 17.91 4.43 2.02
N GLU A 139 18.81 5.30 2.45
CA GLU A 139 19.81 5.93 1.64
C GLU A 139 20.35 4.76 0.81
N ARG A 140 20.05 4.76 -0.49
CA ARG A 140 20.96 4.11 -1.42
C ARG A 140 22.18 5.02 -1.40
N ALA A 141 22.89 5.02 -0.28
CA ALA A 141 24.22 5.56 -0.16
C ALA A 141 24.99 4.72 -1.15
N ASP A 142 25.17 5.30 -2.33
CA ASP A 142 26.23 4.95 -3.23
C ASP A 142 27.52 5.26 -2.47
N LYS A 143 27.92 4.35 -1.58
CA LYS A 143 29.31 4.24 -1.19
C LYS A 143 30.02 3.75 -2.45
N GLY A 144 30.41 4.71 -3.27
CA GLY A 144 31.44 4.56 -4.26
C GLY A 144 32.64 3.88 -3.61
N ALA A 145 33.22 2.96 -4.36
CA ALA A 145 34.39 2.16 -4.00
C ALA A 145 35.59 3.01 -3.59
#